data_AF-A0A432IBG5-F1
#
_entry.id   AF-A0A432IBG5-F1
#
_cell.length_a   1.000
_cell.length_b   1.000
_cell.length_c   1.000
_cell.angle_alpha   90.00
_cell.angle_beta   90.00
_cell.angle_gamma   90.00
#
_symmetry.space_group_name_H-M   'P 1'
#
loop_
_entity.id
_entity.type
_entity.pdbx_description
1 polymer ?
#
loop_
_entity_poly.entity_id
_entity_poly.type
_entity_poly.pdbx_seq_one_letter_code
_entity_poly.pdbx_strand_id
1 'polypeptide(L)'
;MVVTKDNWLLEQADSILEEIRGGFPRYRSALEGVEIRISRRLTRSAGNVCVKTRVVGISEPIFTVEENFPQFRNTVLHELAHVIAGDEVRPHGSRWRNIFLEIGGNGERCHVMRARGQHHLHRAGCDRCDEEVEVGTRVWNRLKAGSREYFHQGCGGVVTAAPGAGAPARENGTRGDLLRQIGLKLRQALLFGSSEKS
;
A
#
# COMPACT_ATOMS: atom_id res chain seq x y z
N MET A 1 24.37 -13.40 17.91
CA MET A 1 24.12 -12.52 16.74
C MET A 1 22.61 -12.37 16.60
N VAL A 2 22.08 -11.15 16.65
CA VAL A 2 20.66 -10.90 16.38
C VAL A 2 20.52 -10.84 14.85
N VAL A 3 20.00 -11.92 14.25
CA VAL A 3 19.57 -11.87 12.85
C VAL A 3 18.39 -10.90 12.80
N THR A 4 18.51 -9.81 12.04
CA THR A 4 17.41 -8.88 11.83
C THR A 4 16.30 -9.61 11.06
N LYS A 5 15.02 -9.38 11.39
CA LYS A 5 13.89 -10.08 10.72
C LYS A 5 13.97 -9.91 9.19
N ASP A 6 14.48 -8.79 8.69
CA ASP A 6 14.69 -8.52 7.27
C ASP A 6 15.65 -9.52 6.62
N ASN A 7 16.75 -9.85 7.30
CA ASN A 7 17.72 -10.84 6.79
C ASN A 7 17.08 -12.23 6.73
N TRP A 8 16.31 -12.60 7.75
CA TRP A 8 15.59 -13.87 7.73
C TRP A 8 14.59 -13.96 6.58
N LEU A 9 13.79 -12.91 6.35
CA LEU A 9 12.83 -12.87 5.24
C LEU A 9 13.54 -13.02 3.89
N LEU A 10 14.65 -12.31 3.70
CA LEU A 10 15.42 -12.40 2.46
C LEU A 10 15.99 -13.80 2.26
N GLU A 11 16.64 -14.36 3.27
CA GLU A 11 17.21 -15.73 3.24
C GLU A 11 16.14 -16.78 2.92
N GLN A 12 14.94 -16.67 3.52
CA GLN A 12 13.85 -17.60 3.22
C GLN A 12 13.34 -17.43 1.79
N ALA A 13 13.20 -16.20 1.29
CA ALA A 13 12.73 -15.96 -0.06
C ALA A 13 13.74 -16.44 -1.11
N ASP A 14 15.03 -16.20 -0.89
CA ASP A 14 16.11 -16.68 -1.76
C ASP A 14 16.21 -18.22 -1.74
N SER A 15 16.05 -18.83 -0.56
CA SER A 15 15.97 -20.30 -0.45
C SER A 15 14.84 -20.89 -1.28
N ILE A 16 13.65 -20.28 -1.25
CA ILE A 16 12.51 -20.68 -2.09
C ILE A 16 12.83 -20.48 -3.58
N LEU A 17 13.45 -19.37 -3.97
CA LEU A 17 13.86 -19.13 -5.35
C LEU A 17 14.82 -20.21 -5.86
N GLU A 18 15.83 -20.58 -5.09
CA GLU A 18 16.77 -21.64 -5.47
C GLU A 18 16.10 -23.01 -5.50
N GLU A 19 15.18 -23.29 -4.57
CA GLU A 19 14.37 -24.51 -4.60
C GLU A 19 13.59 -24.63 -5.91
N ILE A 20 12.89 -23.56 -6.33
CA ILE A 20 12.14 -23.58 -7.59
C ILE A 20 13.07 -23.64 -8.80
N ARG A 21 14.19 -22.92 -8.79
CA ARG A 21 15.18 -22.95 -9.88
C ARG A 21 15.82 -24.33 -10.04
N GLY A 22 16.05 -25.04 -8.94
CA GLY A 22 16.59 -26.40 -8.91
C GLY A 22 15.54 -27.46 -9.27
N GLY A 23 14.34 -27.36 -8.71
CA GLY A 23 13.26 -28.34 -8.89
C GLY A 23 12.56 -28.26 -10.25
N PHE A 24 12.63 -27.12 -10.94
CA PHE A 24 11.92 -26.89 -12.21
C PHE A 24 12.87 -26.42 -13.32
N PRO A 25 13.68 -27.32 -13.92
CA PRO A 25 14.70 -26.94 -14.90
C PRO A 25 14.17 -26.12 -16.08
N ARG A 26 12.94 -26.36 -16.53
CA ARG A 26 12.27 -25.60 -17.61
C ARG A 26 12.02 -24.12 -17.30
N TYR A 27 12.01 -23.73 -16.02
CA TYR A 27 11.81 -22.35 -15.58
C TYR A 27 13.11 -21.61 -15.27
N ARG A 28 14.27 -22.28 -15.35
CA ARG A 28 15.56 -21.71 -14.99
C ARG A 28 15.87 -20.41 -15.74
N SER A 29 15.65 -20.38 -17.05
CA SER A 29 15.91 -19.17 -17.87
C SER A 29 15.00 -17.99 -17.51
N ALA A 30 13.74 -18.27 -17.14
CA ALA A 30 12.82 -17.24 -16.67
C ALA A 30 13.22 -16.68 -15.29
N LEU A 31 13.76 -17.54 -14.42
CA LEU A 31 14.20 -17.20 -13.07
C LEU A 31 15.64 -16.68 -12.97
N GLU A 32 16.37 -16.66 -14.09
CA GLU A 32 17.72 -16.14 -14.16
C GLU A 32 17.71 -14.62 -13.94
N GLY A 33 18.62 -14.10 -13.11
CA GLY A 33 18.68 -12.68 -12.78
C GLY A 33 17.49 -12.13 -11.99
N VAL A 34 16.64 -13.00 -11.41
CA VAL A 34 15.62 -12.56 -10.44
C VAL A 34 16.31 -12.00 -9.21
N GLU A 35 15.87 -10.83 -8.78
CA GLU A 35 16.32 -10.17 -7.56
C GLU A 35 15.14 -10.05 -6.59
N ILE A 36 15.30 -10.56 -5.36
CA ILE A 36 14.32 -10.39 -4.29
C ILE A 36 14.75 -9.25 -3.37
N ARG A 37 13.80 -8.37 -3.04
CA ARG A 37 14.02 -7.22 -2.15
C ARG A 37 12.99 -7.20 -1.04
N ILE A 38 13.47 -7.01 0.18
CA ILE A 38 12.62 -6.73 1.33
C ILE A 38 12.27 -5.24 1.35
N SER A 39 10.97 -4.93 1.38
CA SER A 39 10.44 -3.58 1.32
C SER A 39 9.74 -3.18 2.60
N ARG A 40 10.23 -2.09 3.20
CA ARG A 40 9.62 -1.38 4.33
C ARG A 40 8.38 -0.58 3.98
N ARG A 41 8.12 -0.38 2.68
CA ARG A 41 7.08 0.53 2.18
C ARG A 41 5.84 -0.18 1.66
N LEU A 42 5.94 -1.48 1.39
CA LEU A 42 4.79 -2.28 0.97
C LEU A 42 3.90 -2.57 2.18
N THR A 43 2.81 -1.83 2.34
CA THR A 43 1.85 -2.00 3.45
C THR A 43 0.46 -2.41 2.99
N ARG A 44 0.24 -2.47 1.66
CA ARG A 44 -1.05 -2.79 1.04
C ARG A 44 -1.03 -4.10 0.25
N SER A 45 0.15 -4.60 -0.11
CA SER A 45 0.35 -5.89 -0.75
C SER A 45 1.50 -6.62 -0.08
N ALA A 46 1.36 -7.94 0.09
CA ALA A 46 2.38 -8.78 0.71
C ALA A 46 3.60 -9.01 -0.20
N GLY A 47 3.35 -9.03 -1.51
CA GLY A 47 4.36 -9.04 -2.55
C GLY A 47 4.03 -8.05 -3.66
N ASN A 48 5.02 -7.79 -4.50
CA ASN A 48 4.84 -7.25 -5.84
C ASN A 48 5.98 -7.71 -6.74
N VAL A 49 5.79 -7.52 -8.05
CA VAL A 49 6.80 -7.91 -9.04
C VAL A 49 6.85 -6.89 -10.17
N CYS A 50 8.07 -6.61 -10.63
CA CYS A 50 8.31 -6.00 -11.93
C CYS A 50 8.87 -7.07 -12.86
N VAL A 51 8.02 -7.65 -13.71
CA VAL A 51 8.40 -8.80 -14.56
C VAL A 51 9.51 -8.42 -15.54
N LYS A 52 9.48 -7.21 -16.10
CA LYS A 52 10.49 -6.73 -17.05
C LYS A 52 11.89 -6.66 -16.47
N THR A 53 12.01 -6.20 -15.22
CA THR A 53 13.31 -6.10 -14.52
C THR A 53 13.57 -7.29 -13.61
N ARG A 54 12.65 -8.27 -13.55
CA ARG A 54 12.72 -9.47 -12.69
C ARG A 54 12.95 -9.16 -11.21
N VAL A 55 12.42 -8.04 -10.73
CA VAL A 55 12.52 -7.64 -9.32
C VAL A 55 11.25 -8.05 -8.59
N VAL A 56 11.39 -8.85 -7.54
CA VAL A 56 10.32 -9.23 -6.61
C VAL A 56 10.48 -8.45 -5.32
N GLY A 57 9.45 -7.70 -4.92
CA GLY A 57 9.39 -7.03 -3.63
C GLY A 57 8.55 -7.83 -2.64
N ILE A 58 9.04 -8.00 -1.43
CA ILE A 58 8.34 -8.67 -0.33
C ILE A 58 8.14 -7.67 0.82
N SER A 59 6.94 -7.65 1.40
CA SER A 59 6.58 -6.72 2.46
C SER A 59 7.15 -7.12 3.81
N GLU A 60 8.10 -6.35 4.34
CA GLU A 60 8.51 -6.46 5.74
C GLU A 60 7.35 -6.10 6.70
N PRO A 61 6.58 -5.02 6.49
CA PRO A 61 5.47 -4.69 7.39
C PRO A 61 4.43 -5.80 7.54
N ILE A 62 4.11 -6.54 6.49
CA ILE A 62 3.17 -7.66 6.54
C ILE A 62 3.83 -8.87 7.18
N PHE A 63 5.03 -9.26 6.75
CA PHE A 63 5.71 -10.46 7.24
C PHE A 63 6.56 -10.25 8.48
N THR A 64 6.40 -9.14 9.19
CA THR A 64 6.85 -9.00 10.58
C THR A 64 5.74 -9.34 11.59
N VAL A 65 4.49 -9.46 11.12
CA VAL A 65 3.34 -9.95 11.88
C VAL A 65 3.32 -11.48 11.83
N GLU A 66 3.45 -12.13 12.99
CA GLU A 66 3.63 -13.59 13.09
C GLU A 66 2.48 -14.40 12.47
N GLU A 67 1.23 -13.92 12.61
CA GLU A 67 0.04 -14.53 12.01
C GLU A 67 0.14 -14.71 10.48
N ASN A 68 0.93 -13.86 9.81
CA ASN A 68 1.08 -13.91 8.36
C ASN A 68 2.21 -14.86 7.91
N PHE A 69 3.05 -15.36 8.81
CA PHE A 69 4.22 -16.19 8.45
C PHE A 69 3.84 -17.46 7.67
N PRO A 70 2.75 -18.18 7.99
CA PRO A 70 2.31 -19.32 7.18
C PRO A 70 2.04 -18.99 5.71
N GLN A 71 1.76 -17.72 5.40
CA GLN A 71 1.47 -17.24 4.04
C GLN A 71 2.70 -16.77 3.27
N PHE A 72 3.86 -16.70 3.93
CA PHE A 72 5.10 -16.18 3.35
C PHE A 72 5.51 -16.96 2.10
N ARG A 73 5.63 -18.28 2.22
CA ARG A 73 6.01 -19.15 1.10
C ARG A 73 5.06 -19.00 -0.07
N ASN A 74 3.75 -19.08 0.20
CA ASN A 74 2.74 -18.95 -0.85
C ASN A 74 2.82 -17.58 -1.56
N THR A 75 3.17 -16.51 -0.84
CA THR A 75 3.37 -15.18 -1.42
C THR A 75 4.62 -15.12 -2.29
N VAL A 76 5.75 -15.68 -1.86
CA VAL A 76 6.96 -15.74 -2.70
C VAL A 76 6.66 -16.53 -3.98
N LEU A 77 6.02 -17.70 -3.87
CA LEU A 77 5.62 -18.50 -5.03
C LEU A 77 4.64 -17.75 -5.95
N HIS A 78 3.74 -16.95 -5.39
CA HIS A 78 2.81 -16.11 -6.17
C HIS A 78 3.57 -15.13 -7.08
N GLU A 79 4.56 -14.43 -6.51
CA GLU A 79 5.37 -13.46 -7.26
C GLU A 79 6.31 -14.16 -8.27
N LEU A 80 6.92 -15.29 -7.90
CA LEU A 80 7.74 -16.08 -8.82
C LEU A 80 6.91 -16.64 -9.99
N ALA A 81 5.65 -17.03 -9.77
CA ALA A 81 4.76 -17.46 -10.84
C ALA A 81 4.49 -16.34 -11.86
N HIS A 82 4.43 -15.07 -11.44
CA HIS A 82 4.35 -13.94 -12.38
C HIS A 82 5.63 -13.78 -13.19
N VAL A 83 6.80 -13.91 -12.55
CA VAL A 83 8.09 -13.87 -13.27
C VAL A 83 8.14 -14.96 -14.35
N ILE A 84 7.79 -16.20 -13.99
CA ILE A 84 7.82 -17.35 -14.90
C ILE A 84 6.78 -17.21 -16.02
N ALA A 85 5.60 -16.67 -15.70
CA ALA A 85 4.56 -16.44 -16.70
C ALA A 85 5.01 -15.44 -17.78
N GLY A 86 5.75 -14.39 -17.39
CA GLY A 86 6.18 -13.32 -18.29
C GLY A 86 5.13 -12.22 -18.43
N ASP A 87 5.52 -11.10 -19.06
CA ASP A 87 4.75 -9.86 -19.11
C ASP A 87 3.64 -9.84 -20.18
N GLU A 88 3.73 -10.74 -21.17
CA GLU A 88 2.69 -10.93 -22.19
C GLU A 88 1.49 -11.74 -21.67
N VAL A 89 1.59 -12.35 -20.49
CA VAL A 89 0.52 -13.16 -19.91
C VAL A 89 -0.44 -12.29 -19.13
N ARG A 90 -1.74 -12.55 -19.32
CA ARG A 90 -2.81 -11.95 -18.49
C ARG A 90 -2.49 -12.17 -17.01
N PRO A 91 -2.37 -11.11 -16.19
CA PRO A 91 -2.15 -11.24 -14.76
C PRO A 91 -3.21 -12.14 -14.12
N HIS A 92 -2.77 -13.10 -13.32
CA HIS A 92 -3.62 -14.09 -12.66
C HIS A 92 -4.50 -14.95 -13.62
N GLY A 93 -4.13 -15.04 -14.90
CA GLY A 93 -4.81 -15.89 -15.89
C GLY A 93 -4.52 -17.40 -15.70
N SER A 94 -5.07 -18.23 -16.58
CA SER A 94 -4.92 -19.70 -16.52
C SER A 94 -3.45 -20.14 -16.55
N ARG A 95 -2.63 -19.54 -17.41
CA ARG A 95 -1.19 -19.84 -17.48
C ARG A 95 -0.49 -19.55 -16.15
N TRP A 96 -0.70 -18.36 -15.58
CA TRP A 96 -0.16 -18.02 -14.25
C TRP A 96 -0.64 -19.00 -13.18
N ARG A 97 -1.95 -19.31 -13.14
CA ARG A 97 -2.53 -20.20 -12.12
C ARG A 97 -1.94 -21.60 -12.21
N ASN A 98 -1.75 -22.12 -13.42
CA ASN A 98 -1.15 -23.44 -13.62
C ASN A 98 0.30 -23.48 -13.15
N ILE A 99 1.09 -22.47 -13.49
CA ILE A 99 2.47 -22.34 -13.00
C ILE A 99 2.48 -22.25 -11.48
N PHE A 100 1.61 -21.41 -10.90
CA PHE A 100 1.55 -21.19 -9.46
C PHE A 100 1.21 -22.47 -8.68
N LEU A 101 0.23 -23.24 -9.15
CA LEU A 101 -0.09 -24.56 -8.59
C LEU A 101 1.06 -25.54 -8.74
N GLU A 102 1.69 -25.54 -9.91
CA GLU A 102 2.76 -26.47 -10.24
C GLU A 102 4.02 -26.27 -9.40
N ILE A 103 4.37 -25.03 -9.08
CA ILE A 103 5.51 -24.72 -8.18
C ILE A 103 5.14 -24.84 -6.68
N GLY A 104 3.97 -25.41 -6.37
CA GLY A 104 3.55 -25.70 -5.00
C GLY A 104 2.75 -24.59 -4.30
N GLY A 105 2.30 -23.57 -5.04
CA GLY A 105 1.35 -22.57 -4.55
C GLY A 105 -0.09 -23.08 -4.53
N ASN A 106 -0.99 -22.31 -3.92
CA ASN A 106 -2.39 -22.72 -3.76
C ASN A 106 -3.32 -22.35 -4.94
N GLY A 107 -2.84 -21.61 -5.95
CA GLY A 107 -3.65 -21.19 -7.09
C GLY A 107 -4.65 -20.07 -6.78
N GLU A 108 -4.67 -19.56 -5.55
CA GLU A 108 -5.55 -18.50 -5.09
C GLU A 108 -4.88 -17.13 -5.16
N ARG A 109 -5.68 -16.07 -5.29
CA ARG A 109 -5.16 -14.71 -5.14
C ARG A 109 -4.93 -14.44 -3.65
N CYS A 110 -3.92 -13.64 -3.32
CA CYS A 110 -3.64 -13.28 -1.94
C CYS A 110 -4.87 -12.66 -1.26
N HIS A 111 -5.14 -13.08 -0.04
CA HIS A 111 -6.15 -12.50 0.85
C HIS A 111 -5.61 -11.23 1.53
N VAL A 112 -6.51 -10.46 2.14
CA VAL A 112 -6.14 -9.26 2.89
C VAL A 112 -5.38 -9.69 4.16
N MET A 113 -4.10 -9.34 4.22
CA MET A 113 -3.24 -9.58 5.39
C MET A 113 -3.03 -8.28 6.16
N ARG A 114 -2.91 -8.38 7.49
CA ARG A 114 -2.60 -7.24 8.35
C ARG A 114 -1.15 -6.80 8.12
N ALA A 115 -0.89 -5.51 7.99
CA ALA A 115 0.47 -4.97 8.01
C ALA A 115 0.77 -4.27 9.36
N ARG A 116 1.98 -4.41 9.88
CA ARG A 116 2.48 -3.58 10.98
C ARG A 116 2.60 -2.14 10.49
N GLY A 117 2.00 -1.19 11.21
CA GLY A 117 2.03 0.22 10.83
C GLY A 117 1.19 0.56 9.61
N GLN A 118 0.23 -0.29 9.23
CA GLN A 118 -0.81 0.10 8.29
C GLN A 118 -1.53 1.33 8.84
N HIS A 119 -1.45 2.46 8.14
CA HIS A 119 -2.08 3.69 8.59
C HIS A 119 -3.59 3.53 8.50
N HIS A 120 -4.23 3.40 9.66
CA HIS A 120 -5.68 3.50 9.76
C HIS A 120 -6.09 4.92 9.36
N LEU A 121 -7.04 5.00 8.44
CA LEU A 121 -7.79 6.24 8.22
C LEU A 121 -8.74 6.41 9.40
N HIS A 122 -8.84 7.64 9.88
CA HIS A 122 -9.77 8.02 10.92
C HIS A 122 -10.88 8.86 10.31
N ARG A 123 -12.10 8.68 10.82
CA ARG A 123 -13.26 9.49 10.45
C ARG A 123 -13.27 10.75 11.29
N ALA A 124 -13.03 11.89 10.67
CA ALA A 124 -13.20 13.21 11.25
C ALA A 124 -14.52 13.83 10.74
N GLY A 125 -15.08 14.78 11.46
CA GLY A 125 -16.28 15.52 11.03
C GLY A 125 -15.92 16.91 10.55
N CYS A 126 -16.78 17.51 9.75
CA CYS A 126 -16.74 18.95 9.50
C CYS A 126 -17.69 19.68 10.45
N ASP A 127 -17.21 20.70 11.17
CA ASP A 127 -18.03 21.50 12.10
C ASP A 127 -19.16 22.31 11.43
N ARG A 128 -19.15 22.41 10.10
CA ARG A 128 -20.06 23.25 9.33
C ARG A 128 -21.14 22.49 8.57
N CYS A 129 -20.79 21.37 7.95
CA CYS A 129 -21.73 20.58 7.14
C CYS A 129 -21.91 19.15 7.64
N ASP A 130 -21.23 18.80 8.74
CA ASP A 130 -21.27 17.48 9.39
C ASP A 130 -20.86 16.30 8.49
N GLU A 131 -20.26 16.60 7.33
CA GLU A 131 -19.74 15.59 6.42
C GLU A 131 -18.53 14.89 7.05
N GLU A 132 -18.49 13.56 6.92
CA GLU A 132 -17.36 12.74 7.36
C GLU A 132 -16.19 12.88 6.38
N VAL A 133 -15.00 13.15 6.91
CA VAL A 133 -13.75 13.27 6.16
C VAL A 133 -12.77 12.22 6.65
N GLU A 134 -12.24 11.41 5.74
CA GLU A 134 -11.17 10.46 6.06
C GLU A 134 -9.82 11.17 6.18
N VAL A 135 -9.16 11.00 7.33
CA VAL A 135 -7.86 11.61 7.61
C VAL A 135 -6.84 10.58 8.06
N GLY A 136 -5.58 10.76 7.67
CA GLY A 136 -4.49 9.92 8.16
C GLY A 136 -4.18 10.15 9.66
N THR A 137 -3.54 9.18 10.31
CA THR A 137 -3.22 9.19 11.75
C THR A 137 -2.51 10.46 12.24
N ARG A 138 -1.64 11.07 11.41
CA ARG A 138 -0.96 12.33 11.76
C ARG A 138 -1.93 13.50 11.91
N VAL A 139 -2.84 13.65 10.95
CA VAL A 139 -3.87 14.70 10.97
C VAL A 139 -4.82 14.42 12.13
N TRP A 140 -5.27 13.17 12.27
CA TRP A 140 -6.12 12.74 13.39
C TRP A 140 -5.55 13.10 14.77
N ASN A 141 -4.26 12.84 15.02
CA ASN A 141 -3.63 13.18 16.29
C ASN A 141 -3.56 14.69 16.53
N ARG A 142 -3.39 15.50 15.48
CA ARG A 142 -3.45 16.96 15.58
C ARG A 142 -4.87 17.46 15.84
N LEU A 143 -5.87 16.86 15.20
CA LEU A 143 -7.29 17.18 15.44
C LEU A 143 -7.70 16.84 16.89
N LYS A 144 -7.29 15.68 17.40
CA LYS A 144 -7.49 15.30 18.81
C LYS A 144 -6.79 16.26 19.78
N ALA A 145 -5.65 16.81 19.38
CA ALA A 145 -4.94 17.84 20.15
C ALA A 145 -5.55 19.25 19.99
N GLY A 146 -6.66 19.39 19.24
CA GLY A 146 -7.39 20.65 19.10
C GLY A 146 -6.98 21.54 17.92
N SER A 147 -6.18 21.03 16.97
CA SER A 147 -5.80 21.80 15.77
C SER A 147 -7.03 22.19 14.94
N ARG A 148 -7.08 23.47 14.54
CA ARG A 148 -8.14 24.05 13.68
C ARG A 148 -7.63 24.45 12.28
N GLU A 149 -6.50 23.88 11.86
CA GLU A 149 -5.80 24.25 10.62
C GLU A 149 -6.24 23.43 9.40
N TYR A 150 -7.15 22.48 9.60
CA TYR A 150 -7.63 21.57 8.58
C TYR A 150 -9.05 21.98 8.17
N PHE A 151 -9.26 22.21 6.88
CA PHE A 151 -10.53 22.70 6.35
C PHE A 151 -11.15 21.69 5.37
N HIS A 152 -12.47 21.55 5.46
CA HIS A 152 -13.25 20.71 4.57
C HIS A 152 -13.30 21.35 3.17
N GLN A 153 -12.97 20.57 2.13
CA GLN A 153 -12.84 21.08 0.77
C GLN A 153 -14.17 21.58 0.18
N GLY A 154 -15.30 20.94 0.54
CA GLY A 154 -16.62 21.30 -0.01
C GLY A 154 -17.19 22.60 0.57
N CYS A 155 -17.19 22.73 1.90
CA CYS A 155 -17.87 23.84 2.58
C CYS A 155 -16.92 24.84 3.27
N GLY A 156 -15.61 24.56 3.31
CA GLY A 156 -14.61 25.38 3.99
C GLY A 156 -14.73 25.42 5.51
N GLY A 157 -15.55 24.56 6.11
CA GLY A 157 -15.64 24.39 7.57
C GLY A 157 -14.39 23.76 8.16
N VAL A 158 -14.22 23.82 9.47
CA VAL A 158 -13.06 23.23 10.16
C VAL A 158 -13.30 21.74 10.36
N VAL A 159 -12.30 20.94 10.04
CA VAL A 159 -12.32 19.50 10.30
C VAL A 159 -11.98 19.26 11.76
N THR A 160 -12.77 18.44 12.45
CA THR A 160 -12.68 18.16 13.89
C THR A 160 -12.65 16.66 14.17
N ALA A 161 -12.03 16.26 15.28
CA ALA A 161 -11.95 14.85 15.68
C ALA A 161 -13.30 14.27 16.18
N ALA A 162 -14.31 15.12 16.38
CA ALA A 162 -15.68 14.71 16.67
C ALA A 162 -16.61 15.37 15.63
N PRO A 163 -17.57 14.64 15.05
CA PRO A 163 -18.68 15.27 14.34
C PRO A 163 -19.44 16.16 15.33
N GLY A 164 -19.68 17.41 14.93
CA GLY A 164 -20.27 18.42 15.79
C GLY A 164 -21.76 18.16 15.91
N ALA A 165 -22.21 17.80 17.11
CA ALA A 165 -23.62 17.87 17.47
C ALA A 165 -24.12 19.31 17.30
N GLY A 166 -24.82 19.57 16.19
CA GLY A 166 -25.73 20.70 16.01
C GLY A 166 -25.14 21.99 15.44
N ALA A 167 -25.37 22.22 14.15
CA ALA A 167 -25.69 23.56 13.62
C ALA A 167 -26.53 23.42 12.34
N PRO A 168 -27.56 24.27 12.11
CA PRO A 168 -28.56 24.06 11.08
C PRO A 168 -28.03 24.37 9.68
N ALA A 169 -28.56 23.63 8.70
CA ALA A 169 -28.37 23.86 7.28
C ALA A 169 -28.83 25.28 6.86
N ARG A 170 -28.07 25.95 5.98
CA ARG A 170 -28.49 26.31 4.61
C ARG A 170 -27.60 27.33 3.86
N GLU A 171 -27.52 27.07 2.56
CA GLU A 171 -27.60 27.93 1.36
C GLU A 171 -26.57 29.03 1.02
N ASN A 172 -25.93 28.78 -0.14
CA ASN A 172 -25.64 29.66 -1.29
C ASN A 172 -24.91 31.01 -1.08
N GLY A 173 -23.62 30.97 -1.43
CA GLY A 173 -23.01 31.80 -2.48
C GLY A 173 -23.03 33.32 -2.33
N THR A 174 -21.84 33.94 -2.31
CA THR A 174 -21.51 35.07 -3.20
C THR A 174 -20.08 35.59 -2.99
N ARG A 175 -19.45 35.97 -4.12
CA ARG A 175 -18.33 36.91 -4.35
C ARG A 175 -17.00 36.78 -3.58
N GLY A 176 -16.94 36.08 -2.45
CA GLY A 176 -15.70 35.81 -1.71
C GLY A 176 -14.83 34.70 -2.33
N ASP A 177 -15.38 33.93 -3.27
CA ASP A 177 -14.75 32.73 -3.83
C ASP A 177 -13.51 33.01 -4.69
N LEU A 178 -13.46 34.15 -5.38
CA LEU A 178 -12.37 34.42 -6.34
C LEU A 178 -11.06 34.80 -5.64
N LEU A 179 -11.13 35.58 -4.56
CA LEU A 179 -9.96 35.99 -3.78
C LEU A 179 -9.46 34.85 -2.86
N ARG A 180 -10.34 33.91 -2.49
CA ARG A 180 -9.95 32.68 -1.76
C ARG A 180 -9.23 31.67 -2.64
N GLN A 181 -9.60 31.54 -3.92
CA GLN A 181 -8.95 30.63 -4.86
C GLN A 181 -7.47 30.94 -5.10
N ILE A 182 -7.07 32.22 -5.03
CA ILE A 182 -5.66 32.63 -5.22
C ILE A 182 -4.83 32.33 -3.96
N GLY A 183 -5.39 32.55 -2.77
CA GLY A 183 -4.73 32.24 -1.49
C GLY A 183 -4.59 30.73 -1.21
N LEU A 184 -5.55 29.92 -1.67
CA LEU A 184 -5.55 28.46 -1.51
C LEU A 184 -4.51 27.76 -2.40
N LYS A 185 -4.26 28.25 -3.62
CA LYS A 185 -3.23 27.68 -4.52
C LYS A 185 -1.80 27.86 -4.00
N LEU A 186 -1.51 28.93 -3.28
CA LEU A 186 -0.15 29.25 -2.84
C LEU A 186 0.33 28.49 -1.58
N ARG A 187 -0.58 27.94 -0.76
CA ARG A 187 -0.19 27.15 0.43
C ARG A 187 -0.32 25.63 0.25
N GLN A 188 -1.04 25.16 -0.77
CA GLN A 188 -1.20 23.73 -1.03
C GLN A 188 0.02 23.11 -1.73
N ALA A 189 0.82 23.91 -2.46
CA ALA A 189 2.07 23.47 -3.07
C ALA A 189 3.15 23.05 -2.04
N LEU A 190 3.09 23.57 -0.81
CA LEU A 190 4.08 23.29 0.25
C LEU A 190 3.76 22.04 1.09
N LEU A 191 2.53 21.52 1.02
CA LEU A 191 2.11 20.34 1.79
C LEU A 191 1.92 19.09 0.94
N PHE A 192 1.83 19.24 -0.38
CA PHE A 192 1.77 18.15 -1.37
C PHE A 192 2.74 18.39 -2.53
N GLY A 193 3.98 18.81 -2.24
CA GLY A 193 5.03 18.94 -3.23
C GLY A 193 5.34 17.58 -3.87
N SER A 194 4.80 17.39 -5.07
CA SER A 194 5.13 16.31 -6.00
C SER A 194 6.65 16.27 -6.18
N SER A 195 7.23 15.11 -5.88
CA SER A 195 8.52 14.73 -6.42
C SER A 195 8.29 14.33 -7.88
N GLU A 196 8.54 15.25 -8.81
CA GLU A 196 8.82 14.91 -10.20
C GLU A 196 10.10 15.59 -10.65
N LYS A 197 10.92 14.79 -11.32
CA LYS A 197 12.22 15.12 -11.89
C LYS A 197 12.05 15.91 -13.18
N SER A 198 12.84 16.95 -13.36
CA SER A 198 13.78 17.13 -14.49
C SER A 198 14.89 18.07 -14.05
#